data_AF-A0A136PM38-F1
#
_entry.id   AF-A0A136PM38-F1
#
_cell.length_a   1.000
_cell.length_b   1.000
_cell.length_c   1.000
_cell.angle_alpha   90.00
_cell.angle_beta   90.00
_cell.angle_gamma   90.00
#
_symmetry.space_group_name_H-M   'P 1'
#
loop_
_entity.id
_entity.type
_entity.pdbx_description
1 polymer ?
#
loop_
_entity_poly.entity_id
_entity_poly.type
_entity_poly.pdbx_seq_one_letter_code
_entity_poly.pdbx_strand_id
1 'polypeptide(L)'
;MNQAETDGPARTSRTLLLLLAAGPVFELPGASIAVGSFVEVADHAVFGAAGSQLVLTAALVTAVLTVSALWGESRTSAGFRRVVGSCSGVAAGLMAVLAMGFVVDAQWAVVAVLLAHCAVSLGVLGGLALRSAAGVAPLSVRTVSSR
;
A
#
# COMPACT_ATOMS: atom_id res chain seq x y z
N MET A 1 -7.13 1.66 43.17
CA MET A 1 -6.66 0.63 42.21
C MET A 1 -6.79 1.22 40.81
N ASN A 2 -5.73 1.10 40.02
CA ASN A 2 -5.28 2.07 39.01
C ASN A 2 -6.14 2.18 37.73
N GLN A 3 -6.36 3.42 37.29
CA GLN A 3 -6.82 3.81 35.94
C GLN A 3 -5.67 3.81 34.90
N ALA A 4 -4.81 2.80 34.88
CA ALA A 4 -3.62 2.78 34.02
C ALA A 4 -3.63 1.63 32.99
N GLU A 5 -4.81 1.17 32.58
CA GLU A 5 -4.97 0.16 31.52
C GLU A 5 -5.89 0.71 30.43
N THR A 6 -5.67 1.97 30.05
CA THR A 6 -6.14 2.48 28.76
C THR A 6 -5.04 2.18 27.75
N ASP A 7 -5.06 0.98 27.18
CA ASP A 7 -4.40 0.70 25.91
C ASP A 7 -4.90 1.73 24.89
N GLY A 8 -4.12 2.80 24.71
CA GLY A 8 -4.36 3.79 23.67
C GLY A 8 -4.28 3.10 22.31
N PRO A 9 -5.18 3.43 21.36
CA PRO A 9 -5.22 2.78 20.05
C PRO A 9 -3.85 2.85 19.40
N ALA A 10 -3.36 1.68 18.98
CA ALA A 10 -2.01 1.42 18.48
C ALA A 10 -1.48 2.54 17.56
N ARG A 11 -0.58 3.37 18.10
CA ARG A 11 0.17 4.34 17.30
C ARG A 11 1.10 3.56 16.38
N THR A 12 0.79 3.51 15.09
CA THR A 12 1.63 2.87 14.08
C THR A 12 3.07 3.41 14.18
N SER A 13 4.03 2.54 14.48
CA SER A 13 5.42 2.94 14.66
C SER A 13 6.01 3.46 13.35
N ARG A 14 6.73 4.59 13.39
CA ARG A 14 7.40 5.16 12.20
C ARG A 14 8.39 4.18 11.58
N THR A 15 9.07 3.38 12.40
CA THR A 15 9.98 2.33 11.93
C THR A 15 9.24 1.26 11.13
N LEU A 16 8.03 0.89 11.56
CA LEU A 16 7.20 -0.07 10.83
C LEU A 16 6.77 0.49 9.47
N LEU A 17 6.37 1.76 9.40
CA LEU A 17 6.04 2.42 8.14
C LEU A 17 7.23 2.46 7.17
N LEU A 18 8.43 2.74 7.67
CA LEU A 18 9.65 2.72 6.85
C LEU A 18 9.98 1.32 6.32
N LEU A 19 9.85 0.29 7.16
CA LEU A 19 10.07 -1.10 6.76
C LEU A 19 9.07 -1.54 5.69
N LEU A 20 7.80 -1.20 5.87
CA LEU A 20 6.75 -1.46 4.88
C LEU A 20 6.93 -0.66 3.59
N ALA A 21 7.45 0.57 3.67
CA ALA A 21 7.72 1.41 2.50
C ALA A 21 8.94 0.92 1.71
N ALA A 22 9.91 0.30 2.38
CA ALA A 22 11.17 -0.10 1.77
C ALA A 22 10.96 -1.04 0.58
N GLY A 23 10.06 -2.03 0.69
CA GLY A 23 9.73 -2.93 -0.43
C GLY A 23 9.31 -2.14 -1.67
N PRO A 24 8.16 -1.46 -1.67
CA PRO A 24 7.71 -0.66 -2.81
C PRO A 24 8.73 0.37 -3.33
N VAL A 25 9.48 1.03 -2.44
CA VAL A 25 10.42 2.10 -2.82
C VAL A 25 11.65 1.56 -3.55
N PHE A 26 12.16 0.37 -3.19
CA PHE A 26 13.37 -0.19 -3.80
C PHE A 26 13.07 -1.26 -4.86
N GLU A 27 12.04 -2.06 -4.65
CA GLU A 27 11.73 -3.22 -5.49
C GLU A 27 10.97 -2.82 -6.76
N LEU A 28 10.07 -1.83 -6.70
CA LEU A 28 9.33 -1.37 -7.89
C LEU A 28 10.23 -0.71 -8.93
N PRO A 29 11.21 0.17 -8.58
CA PRO A 29 12.19 0.64 -9.55
C PRO A 29 13.02 -0.50 -10.14
N GLY A 30 13.44 -1.48 -9.33
CA GLY A 30 14.16 -2.65 -9.81
C GLY A 30 13.35 -3.47 -10.82
N ALA A 31 12.08 -3.75 -10.50
CA ALA A 31 11.16 -4.43 -11.41
C ALA A 31 10.89 -3.62 -12.69
N SER A 32 10.78 -2.29 -12.58
CA SER A 32 10.57 -1.39 -13.73
C SER A 32 11.77 -1.40 -14.68
N ILE A 33 12.98 -1.35 -14.12
CA ILE A 33 14.22 -1.49 -14.90
C ILE A 33 14.26 -2.85 -15.60
N ALA A 34 13.91 -3.93 -14.88
CA ALA A 34 13.90 -5.27 -15.46
C ALA A 34 12.91 -5.38 -16.63
N VAL A 35 11.66 -4.93 -16.45
CA VAL A 35 10.63 -4.90 -17.51
C VAL A 35 11.03 -4.01 -18.69
N GLY A 36 11.71 -2.89 -18.43
CA GLY A 36 12.12 -1.94 -19.48
C GLY A 36 13.40 -2.33 -20.23
N SER A 37 14.25 -3.17 -19.63
CA SER A 37 15.59 -3.48 -20.16
C SER A 37 15.71 -4.89 -20.74
N PHE A 38 14.86 -5.83 -20.31
CA PHE A 38 14.89 -7.21 -20.77
C PHE A 38 13.58 -7.54 -21.49
N VAL A 39 13.66 -7.86 -22.78
CA VAL A 39 12.48 -8.14 -23.60
C VAL A 39 11.76 -9.41 -23.11
N GLU A 40 12.51 -10.36 -22.57
CA GLU A 40 12.03 -11.60 -22.00
C GLU A 40 11.25 -11.40 -20.68
N VAL A 41 11.50 -10.31 -19.97
CA VAL A 41 10.72 -9.92 -18.79
C VAL A 41 9.43 -9.23 -19.22
N ALA A 42 9.50 -8.42 -20.27
CA ALA A 42 8.35 -7.73 -20.84
C ALA A 42 7.34 -8.69 -21.48
N ASP A 43 7.81 -9.74 -22.15
CA ASP A 43 6.97 -10.74 -22.81
C ASP A 43 6.15 -11.57 -21.81
N HIS A 44 6.69 -11.80 -20.61
CA HIS A 44 6.03 -12.60 -19.56
C HIS A 44 5.21 -11.72 -18.60
N ALA A 45 5.23 -10.41 -18.80
CA ALA A 45 4.46 -9.50 -17.97
C ALA A 45 2.98 -9.55 -18.37
N VAL A 46 2.09 -9.81 -17.40
CA VAL A 46 0.64 -10.01 -17.62
C VAL A 46 -0.03 -8.86 -18.40
N PHE A 47 0.49 -7.64 -18.25
CA PHE A 47 -0.03 -6.44 -18.91
C PHE A 47 0.85 -5.95 -20.07
N GLY A 48 1.82 -6.76 -20.51
CA GLY A 48 2.91 -6.36 -21.40
C GLY A 48 3.82 -5.30 -20.79
N ALA A 49 4.81 -4.83 -21.55
CA ALA A 49 5.79 -3.84 -21.08
C ALA A 49 5.14 -2.53 -20.57
N ALA A 50 4.35 -1.89 -21.43
CA ALA A 50 3.77 -0.57 -21.14
C ALA A 50 2.74 -0.63 -19.99
N GLY A 51 1.86 -1.63 -19.98
CA GLY A 51 0.87 -1.81 -18.92
C GLY A 51 1.52 -2.09 -17.57
N SER A 52 2.57 -2.92 -17.55
CA SER A 52 3.29 -3.25 -16.33
C SER A 52 4.07 -2.06 -15.78
N GLN A 53 4.70 -1.25 -16.64
CA GLN A 53 5.34 0.00 -16.22
C GLN A 53 4.35 0.99 -15.58
N LEU A 54 3.14 1.12 -16.14
CA LEU A 54 2.08 1.95 -15.56
C LEU A 54 1.67 1.45 -14.17
N VAL A 55 1.45 0.14 -14.03
CA VAL A 55 1.08 -0.47 -12.74
C VAL A 55 2.19 -0.26 -11.70
N LEU A 56 3.45 -0.53 -12.05
CA LEU A 56 4.60 -0.36 -11.15
C LEU A 56 4.73 1.11 -10.69
N THR A 57 4.58 2.06 -11.62
CA THR A 57 4.66 3.49 -11.32
C THR A 57 3.52 3.94 -10.42
N ALA A 58 2.28 3.52 -10.73
CA ALA A 58 1.10 3.85 -9.93
C ALA A 58 1.21 3.25 -8.52
N ALA A 59 1.72 2.02 -8.39
CA ALA A 59 1.96 1.36 -7.11
C ALA A 59 3.01 2.12 -6.27
N LEU A 60 4.09 2.58 -6.88
CA LEU A 60 5.13 3.37 -6.20
C LEU A 60 4.58 4.70 -5.68
N VAL A 61 3.87 5.45 -6.53
CA VAL A 61 3.25 6.72 -6.14
C VAL A 61 2.26 6.48 -5.00
N THR A 62 1.46 5.43 -5.10
CA THR A 62 0.46 5.09 -4.07
C THR A 62 1.13 4.71 -2.76
N ALA A 63 2.24 3.98 -2.76
CA ALA A 63 3.02 3.67 -1.56
C ALA A 63 3.49 4.96 -0.87
N VAL A 64 4.10 5.88 -1.63
CA VAL A 64 4.60 7.16 -1.10
C VAL A 64 3.46 8.00 -0.52
N LEU A 65 2.34 8.11 -1.22
CA LEU A 65 1.16 8.84 -0.74
C LEU A 65 0.59 8.23 0.54
N THR A 66 0.49 6.90 0.60
CA THR A 66 -0.07 6.20 1.76
C THR A 66 0.82 6.35 3.00
N VAL A 67 2.14 6.21 2.83
CA VAL A 67 3.13 6.44 3.90
C VAL A 67 3.09 7.90 4.36
N SER A 68 3.03 8.85 3.43
CA SER A 68 2.94 10.28 3.75
C SER A 68 1.67 10.61 4.54
N ALA A 69 0.54 10.02 4.15
CA ALA A 69 -0.74 10.17 4.83
C ALA A 69 -0.74 9.61 6.26
N LEU A 70 -0.04 8.48 6.47
CA LEU A 70 0.12 7.85 7.77
C LEU A 70 1.14 8.59 8.65
N TRP A 71 2.20 9.13 8.07
CA TRP A 71 3.20 9.92 8.81
C TRP A 71 2.63 11.26 9.26
N GLY A 72 1.82 11.89 8.39
CA GLY A 72 1.13 13.15 8.61
C GLY A 72 -0.28 12.99 9.15
N GLU A 73 -0.61 11.89 9.84
CA GLU A 73 -1.99 11.52 10.20
C GLU A 73 -2.79 12.66 10.86
N SER A 74 -2.16 13.47 11.71
CA SER A 74 -2.82 14.61 12.38
C SER A 74 -3.18 15.78 11.45
N ARG A 75 -2.56 15.88 10.28
CA ARG A 75 -2.77 16.95 9.27
C ARG A 75 -3.57 16.47 8.07
N THR A 76 -3.69 15.16 7.89
CA THR A 76 -4.36 14.55 6.75
C THR A 76 -5.82 14.27 7.08
N SER A 77 -6.73 14.53 6.13
CA SER A 77 -8.15 14.25 6.34
C SER A 77 -8.44 12.74 6.31
N ALA A 78 -9.44 12.30 7.07
CA ALA A 78 -9.88 10.91 7.06
C ALA A 78 -10.34 10.46 5.65
N GLY A 79 -10.98 11.36 4.89
CA GLY A 79 -11.39 11.08 3.50
C GLY A 79 -10.20 10.78 2.60
N PHE A 80 -9.13 11.59 2.66
CA PHE A 80 -7.91 11.34 1.90
C PHE A 80 -7.26 10.01 2.28
N ARG A 81 -7.15 9.72 3.59
CA ARG A 81 -6.62 8.43 4.08
C ARG A 81 -7.41 7.22 3.56
N ARG A 82 -8.75 7.35 3.44
CA ARG A 82 -9.58 6.30 2.82
C ARG A 82 -9.24 6.08 1.35
N VAL A 83 -9.15 7.18 0.59
CA VAL A 83 -8.85 7.11 -0.84
C VAL A 83 -7.48 6.47 -1.07
N VAL A 84 -6.42 6.97 -0.43
CA VAL A 84 -5.07 6.40 -0.62
C VAL A 84 -5.00 4.96 -0.11
N GLY A 85 -5.69 4.63 0.98
CA GLY A 85 -5.77 3.26 1.49
C GLY A 85 -6.43 2.29 0.51
N SER A 86 -7.56 2.68 -0.09
CA SER A 86 -8.23 1.91 -1.14
C SER A 86 -7.37 1.77 -2.39
N CYS A 87 -6.74 2.87 -2.84
CA CYS A 87 -5.81 2.83 -3.97
C CYS A 87 -4.64 1.88 -3.70
N SER A 88 -4.12 1.86 -2.46
CA SER A 88 -3.04 0.96 -2.05
C SER A 88 -3.47 -0.51 -2.09
N GLY A 89 -4.73 -0.79 -1.71
CA GLY A 89 -5.32 -2.13 -1.85
C GLY A 89 -5.46 -2.58 -3.32
N VAL A 90 -5.88 -1.67 -4.21
CA VAL A 90 -5.95 -1.96 -5.65
C VAL A 90 -4.56 -2.19 -6.23
N ALA A 91 -3.59 -1.34 -5.88
CA ALA A 91 -2.20 -1.51 -6.28
C ALA A 91 -1.64 -2.86 -5.80
N ALA A 92 -1.90 -3.25 -4.55
CA ALA A 92 -1.51 -4.56 -4.03
C ALA A 92 -2.09 -5.71 -4.87
N GLY A 93 -3.37 -5.65 -5.24
CA GLY A 93 -4.00 -6.65 -6.11
C GLY A 93 -3.35 -6.75 -7.50
N LEU A 94 -3.08 -5.61 -8.13
CA LEU A 94 -2.41 -5.56 -9.43
C LEU A 94 -0.98 -6.11 -9.36
N MET A 95 -0.26 -5.82 -8.28
CA MET A 95 1.08 -6.36 -8.03
C MET A 95 1.06 -7.88 -7.84
N ALA A 96 0.06 -8.42 -7.14
CA ALA A 96 -0.13 -9.85 -6.98
C ALA A 96 -0.42 -10.54 -8.33
N VAL A 97 -1.21 -9.92 -9.20
CA VAL A 97 -1.46 -10.42 -10.56
C VAL A 97 -0.17 -10.44 -11.39
N LEU A 98 0.61 -9.35 -11.36
CA LEU A 98 1.92 -9.32 -12.03
C LEU A 98 2.86 -10.40 -11.49
N ALA A 99 2.94 -10.57 -10.18
CA ALA A 99 3.75 -11.61 -9.56
C ALA A 99 3.34 -13.00 -10.05
N MET A 100 2.03 -13.27 -10.13
CA MET A 100 1.50 -14.55 -10.59
C MET A 100 1.90 -14.85 -12.05
N GLY A 101 1.91 -13.84 -12.93
CA GLY A 101 2.40 -14.02 -14.30
C GLY A 101 3.82 -14.58 -14.35
N PHE A 102 4.73 -13.97 -13.58
CA PHE A 102 6.11 -14.43 -13.51
C PHE A 102 6.30 -15.79 -12.79
N VAL A 103 5.37 -16.19 -11.94
CA VAL A 103 5.38 -17.54 -11.31
C VAL A 103 5.02 -18.62 -12.32
N VAL A 104 4.03 -18.37 -13.19
CA VAL A 104 3.55 -19.37 -14.16
C VAL A 104 4.64 -19.76 -15.15
N ASP A 105 5.46 -18.81 -15.60
CA ASP A 105 6.53 -19.07 -16.56
C ASP A 105 7.85 -19.53 -15.93
N ALA A 106 7.96 -19.57 -14.59
CA ALA A 106 9.11 -20.04 -13.78
C ALA A 106 10.50 -19.41 -14.06
N GLN A 107 10.64 -18.58 -15.08
CA GLN A 107 11.93 -18.02 -15.53
C GLN A 107 12.37 -16.79 -14.72
N TRP A 108 11.45 -16.13 -14.01
CA TRP A 108 11.71 -14.88 -13.28
C TRP A 108 11.19 -14.91 -11.84
N ALA A 109 11.48 -16.00 -11.12
CA ALA A 109 11.05 -16.20 -9.73
C ALA A 109 11.47 -15.05 -8.79
N VAL A 110 12.64 -14.44 -9.01
CA VAL A 110 13.09 -13.28 -8.22
C VAL A 110 12.15 -12.09 -8.41
N VAL A 111 11.78 -11.77 -9.64
CA VAL A 111 10.82 -10.70 -9.96
C VAL A 111 9.46 -11.01 -9.33
N ALA A 112 8.98 -12.25 -9.45
CA ALA A 112 7.75 -12.67 -8.80
C ALA A 112 7.75 -12.43 -7.28
N VAL A 113 8.83 -12.81 -6.59
CA VAL A 113 8.96 -12.64 -5.13
C VAL A 113 8.99 -11.16 -4.74
N LEU A 114 9.73 -10.32 -5.47
CA LEU A 114 9.78 -8.86 -5.27
C LEU A 114 8.38 -8.26 -5.42
N LEU A 115 7.67 -8.60 -6.49
CA LEU A 115 6.32 -8.09 -6.75
C LEU A 115 5.32 -8.56 -5.68
N ALA A 116 5.44 -9.81 -5.21
CA ALA A 116 4.62 -10.35 -4.14
C ALA A 116 4.90 -9.65 -2.79
N HIS A 117 6.17 -9.39 -2.48
CA HIS A 117 6.54 -8.65 -1.28
C HIS A 117 6.01 -7.21 -1.31
N CYS A 118 6.13 -6.53 -2.46
CA CYS A 118 5.48 -5.24 -2.72
C CYS A 118 3.96 -5.29 -2.51
N ALA A 119 3.29 -6.33 -3.02
CA ALA A 119 1.85 -6.50 -2.87
C ALA A 119 1.44 -6.59 -1.40
N VAL A 120 2.14 -7.41 -0.60
CA VAL A 120 1.90 -7.54 0.84
C VAL A 120 2.12 -6.20 1.54
N SER A 121 3.22 -5.51 1.24
CA SER A 121 3.56 -4.22 1.84
C SER A 121 2.50 -3.15 1.57
N LEU A 122 2.06 -3.02 0.31
CA LEU A 122 0.98 -2.12 -0.09
C LEU A 122 -0.36 -2.47 0.55
N GLY A 123 -0.67 -3.77 0.68
CA GLY A 123 -1.88 -4.24 1.34
C GLY A 123 -1.91 -3.85 2.82
N VAL A 124 -0.81 -4.03 3.52
CA VAL A 124 -0.68 -3.66 4.93
C VAL A 124 -0.74 -2.14 5.11
N LEU A 125 -0.01 -1.37 4.31
CA LEU A 125 -0.08 0.10 4.33
C LEU A 125 -1.49 0.61 4.06
N GLY A 126 -2.17 0.04 3.06
CA GLY A 126 -3.56 0.37 2.74
C GLY A 126 -4.51 0.07 3.89
N GLY A 127 -4.37 -1.10 4.52
CA GLY A 127 -5.15 -1.48 5.70
C GLY A 127 -4.95 -0.53 6.88
N LEU A 128 -3.71 -0.10 7.14
CA LEU A 128 -3.40 0.89 8.17
C LEU A 128 -4.02 2.27 7.86
N ALA A 129 -3.97 2.70 6.60
CA ALA A 129 -4.60 3.96 6.16
C ALA A 129 -6.12 3.94 6.29
N LEU A 130 -6.77 2.81 5.98
CA LEU A 130 -8.21 2.64 6.18
C LEU A 130 -8.59 2.64 7.66
N ARG A 131 -7.82 1.93 8.51
CA ARG A 131 -8.06 1.88 9.96
C ARG A 131 -7.89 3.25 10.63
N SER A 132 -6.81 3.98 10.31
CA SER A 132 -6.59 5.35 10.81
C SER A 132 -7.68 6.34 10.35
N ALA A 133 -8.33 6.09 9.21
CA ALA A 133 -9.48 6.89 8.77
C ALA A 133 -10.80 6.52 9.45
N ALA A 134 -10.94 5.29 9.95
CA ALA A 134 -12.11 4.83 10.69
C ALA A 134 -12.10 5.31 12.15
N GLY A 135 -10.91 5.41 12.77
CA GLY A 135 -10.74 5.92 14.13
C GLY A 135 -11.10 7.40 14.33
N VAL A 136 -11.36 8.16 13.25
CA VAL A 136 -11.72 9.60 13.29
C VAL A 136 -13.22 9.81 13.05
N ALA A 137 -14.07 8.84 13.40
CA ALA A 137 -15.53 9.04 13.29
C ALA A 137 -15.98 10.25 14.13
N PRO A 138 -16.64 11.27 13.54
CA PRO A 138 -17.28 12.31 14.32
C PRO A 138 -18.47 11.67 15.06
N LEU A 139 -18.47 11.75 16.39
CA LEU A 139 -19.67 11.55 17.19
C LEU A 139 -20.69 12.64 16.82
N SER A 140 -21.51 12.41 15.80
CA SER A 140 -22.72 13.19 15.56
C SER A 140 -23.81 12.71 16.52
N VAL A 141 -23.61 12.94 17.81
CA VAL A 141 -24.71 12.83 18.78
C VAL A 141 -25.60 14.05 18.57
N ARG A 142 -26.59 13.90 17.69
CA ARG A 142 -27.84 14.65 17.74
C ARG A 142 -28.53 14.28 19.05
N THR A 143 -28.24 14.98 20.14
CA THR A 143 -29.22 15.11 21.22
C THR A 143 -30.15 16.25 20.84
N VAL A 144 -31.27 15.85 20.27
CA VAL A 144 -32.47 16.67 20.10
C VAL A 144 -32.85 17.22 21.47
N SER A 145 -32.85 18.55 21.59
CA SER A 145 -33.46 19.28 22.69
C SER A 145 -34.97 18.97 22.71
N SER A 146 -35.43 18.21 23.69
CA SER A 146 -36.84 18.19 24.09
C SER A 146 -36.98 18.85 25.47
N ARG A 147 -37.49 20.08 25.42
CA ARG A 147 -38.33 20.83 26.38
C ARG A 147 -38.25 20.45 27.86
#